data_AF-A0A9D6ULU9-F1
#
_entry.id   AF-A0A9D6ULU9-F1
#
_cell.length_a   1.000
_cell.length_b   1.000
_cell.length_c   1.000
_cell.angle_alpha   90.00
_cell.angle_beta   90.00
_cell.angle_gamma   90.00
#
_symmetry.space_group_name_H-M   'P 1'
#
loop_
_entity.id
_entity.type
_entity.pdbx_description
1 polymer ?
#
loop_
_entity_poly.entity_id
_entity_poly.type
_entity_poly.pdbx_seq_one_letter_code
_entity_poly.pdbx_strand_id
1 'polypeptide(L)'
;MGRQYYIKKEFQARFIIKFCLVVILGAIISGIILYASTNQRLGNTYLESLNAIKVLNDNLISNLIYSSLITVIAISIVTIAITLFASHKIAGPLYRLEKSTETIGNGDFTLETRLRKNDEIKDVASALNEMTGKLRSKMIDIRTDLEEVKESSSDMEAAIKDKRLSEKELKKQITRLSNKIKDLNRAASKFTVS
;
A
#
# COMPACT_ATOMS: atom_id res chain seq x y z
N MET A 1 -2.96 -6.27 -25.60
CA MET A 1 -2.31 -6.08 -24.29
C MET A 1 -2.85 -7.13 -23.32
N GLY A 2 -2.05 -8.12 -22.93
CA GLY A 2 -2.48 -9.16 -21.99
C GLY A 2 -2.62 -8.58 -20.57
N ARG A 3 -3.75 -8.85 -19.91
CA ARG A 3 -3.99 -8.44 -18.52
C ARG A 3 -2.90 -9.03 -17.62
N GLN A 4 -2.07 -8.18 -17.01
CA GLN A 4 -1.14 -8.62 -15.98
C GLN A 4 -1.93 -8.87 -14.68
N TYR A 5 -2.26 -10.13 -14.42
CA TYR A 5 -2.98 -10.55 -13.22
C TYR A 5 -2.15 -10.46 -11.92
N TYR A 6 -0.82 -10.32 -12.03
CA TYR A 6 0.09 -10.36 -10.88
C TYR A 6 0.69 -8.97 -10.59
N ILE A 7 0.20 -8.31 -9.55
CA ILE A 7 0.82 -7.11 -8.96
C ILE A 7 1.69 -7.60 -7.78
N LYS A 8 3.01 -7.39 -7.86
CA LYS A 8 4.02 -7.87 -6.89
C LYS A 8 4.01 -9.39 -6.65
N LYS A 9 4.47 -10.14 -7.68
CA LYS A 9 4.54 -11.62 -7.73
C LYS A 9 5.12 -12.27 -6.48
N GLU A 10 6.16 -11.70 -5.87
CA GLU A 10 6.78 -12.29 -4.69
C GLU A 10 5.86 -12.31 -3.47
N PHE A 11 5.10 -11.25 -3.25
CA PHE A 11 4.16 -11.19 -2.13
C PHE A 11 3.04 -12.20 -2.32
N GLN A 12 2.43 -12.19 -3.50
CA GLN A 12 1.35 -13.10 -3.85
C GLN A 12 1.82 -14.56 -3.77
N ALA A 13 3.01 -14.88 -4.29
CA ALA A 13 3.60 -16.22 -4.19
C ALA A 13 3.85 -16.62 -2.73
N ARG A 14 4.49 -15.78 -1.91
CA ARG A 14 4.70 -16.08 -0.48
C ARG A 14 3.39 -16.30 0.27
N PHE A 15 2.35 -15.53 -0.03
CA PHE A 15 1.03 -15.67 0.58
C PHE A 15 0.36 -16.98 0.16
N ILE A 16 0.31 -17.26 -1.15
CA ILE A 16 -0.27 -18.48 -1.72
C ILE A 16 0.47 -19.71 -1.19
N ILE A 17 1.80 -19.70 -1.18
CA ILE A 17 2.59 -20.84 -0.67
C ILE A 17 2.27 -21.11 0.81
N LYS A 18 2.23 -20.08 1.66
CA LYS A 18 1.87 -20.26 3.08
C LYS A 18 0.45 -20.79 3.25
N PHE A 19 -0.49 -20.29 2.45
CA PHE A 19 -1.87 -20.77 2.45
C PHE A 19 -1.95 -22.24 2.03
N CYS A 20 -1.33 -22.62 0.92
CA CYS A 20 -1.26 -23.99 0.44
C CYS A 20 -0.60 -24.92 1.47
N LEU A 21 0.49 -24.51 2.11
CA LEU A 21 1.16 -25.30 3.14
C LEU A 21 0.24 -25.56 4.33
N VAL A 22 -0.52 -24.57 4.79
CA VAL A 22 -1.48 -24.75 5.89
C VAL A 22 -2.60 -25.72 5.51
N VAL A 23 -3.13 -25.61 4.29
CA VAL A 23 -4.17 -26.52 3.79
C VAL A 23 -3.65 -27.95 3.68
N ILE A 24 -2.43 -28.13 3.13
CA ILE A 24 -1.80 -29.45 3.00
C ILE A 24 -1.52 -30.07 4.37
N LEU A 25 -0.92 -29.30 5.30
CA LEU A 25 -0.65 -29.78 6.67
C LEU A 25 -1.96 -30.13 7.39
N GLY A 26 -3.00 -29.31 7.22
CA GLY A 26 -4.33 -29.58 7.76
C GLY A 26 -4.92 -30.89 7.23
N ALA A 27 -4.81 -31.13 5.92
CA ALA A 27 -5.26 -32.39 5.31
C ALA A 27 -4.47 -33.61 5.80
N ILE A 28 -3.15 -33.49 5.94
CA ILE A 28 -2.30 -34.57 6.48
C ILE A 28 -2.67 -34.88 7.93
N ILE A 29 -2.81 -33.85 8.77
CA ILE A 29 -3.22 -34.00 10.18
C ILE A 29 -4.59 -34.66 10.27
N SER A 30 -5.54 -34.22 9.44
CA SER A 30 -6.88 -34.83 9.35
C SER A 30 -6.79 -36.31 8.99
N GLY A 31 -5.99 -36.66 7.97
CA GLY A 31 -5.77 -38.04 7.56
C GLY A 31 -5.18 -38.92 8.66
N ILE A 32 -4.21 -38.41 9.42
CA ILE A 32 -3.62 -39.12 10.56
C ILE A 32 -4.66 -39.34 11.66
N ILE A 33 -5.45 -38.33 12.00
CA ILE A 33 -6.51 -38.43 13.01
C ILE A 33 -7.56 -39.47 12.57
N LEU A 34 -7.97 -39.45 11.31
CA LEU A 34 -8.90 -40.42 10.75
C LEU A 34 -8.34 -41.84 10.82
N TYR A 35 -7.10 -42.05 10.35
CA TYR A 35 -6.44 -43.35 10.41
C TYR A 35 -6.34 -43.88 11.85
N ALA A 36 -5.93 -43.04 12.81
CA ALA A 36 -5.85 -43.43 14.21
C ALA A 36 -7.23 -43.77 14.80
N SER A 37 -8.27 -43.02 14.45
CA SER A 37 -9.65 -43.27 14.89
C SER A 37 -10.20 -44.60 14.35
N THR A 38 -9.88 -44.94 13.10
CA THR A 38 -10.29 -46.21 12.47
C THR A 38 -9.48 -47.40 13.00
N ASN A 39 -8.18 -47.24 13.21
CA ASN A 39 -7.27 -48.34 13.55
C ASN A 39 -7.39 -48.85 15.00
N GLN A 40 -8.06 -48.11 15.90
CA GLN A 40 -8.22 -48.51 17.31
C GLN A 40 -9.24 -49.63 17.57
N ARG A 41 -9.89 -50.22 16.55
CA ARG A 41 -11.06 -51.11 16.73
C ARG A 41 -11.04 -52.48 16.02
N LEU A 42 -9.92 -52.92 15.44
CA LEU A 42 -9.86 -54.28 14.85
C LEU A 42 -9.42 -55.31 15.91
N GLY A 43 -10.36 -56.13 16.38
CA GLY A 43 -10.09 -57.29 17.25
C GLY A 43 -9.51 -58.48 16.46
N ASN A 44 -8.75 -59.36 17.13
CA ASN A 44 -7.99 -60.44 16.48
C ASN A 44 -8.84 -61.70 16.20
N THR A 45 -10.10 -61.75 16.63
CA THR A 45 -10.95 -62.95 16.58
C THR A 45 -12.23 -62.74 15.74
N TYR A 46 -12.67 -63.77 15.01
CA TYR A 46 -13.84 -63.72 14.11
C TYR A 46 -15.17 -63.28 14.80
N LEU A 47 -15.34 -63.59 16.09
CA LEU A 47 -16.49 -63.17 16.90
C LEU A 47 -16.39 -61.71 17.38
N GLU A 48 -15.17 -61.21 17.60
CA GLU A 48 -14.92 -59.80 17.93
C GLU A 48 -15.11 -58.92 16.70
N SER A 49 -14.81 -59.42 15.49
CA SER A 49 -15.11 -58.70 14.25
C SER A 49 -16.60 -58.50 14.00
N LEU A 50 -17.49 -59.41 14.41
CA LEU A 50 -18.94 -59.24 14.27
C LEU A 50 -19.50 -58.16 15.22
N ASN A 51 -19.00 -58.09 16.45
CA ASN A 51 -19.33 -57.00 17.38
C ASN A 51 -18.67 -55.68 16.96
N ALA A 52 -17.44 -55.73 16.43
CA ALA A 52 -16.76 -54.58 15.87
C ALA A 52 -17.53 -53.99 14.68
N ILE A 53 -18.06 -54.80 13.76
CA ILE A 53 -18.86 -54.31 12.62
C ILE A 53 -20.10 -53.50 13.08
N LYS A 54 -20.81 -53.94 14.14
CA LYS A 54 -21.93 -53.16 14.72
C LYS A 54 -21.46 -51.87 15.41
N VAL A 55 -20.40 -51.94 16.22
CA VAL A 55 -19.84 -50.79 16.95
C VAL A 55 -19.19 -49.77 16.00
N LEU A 56 -18.67 -50.23 14.86
CA LEU A 56 -18.22 -49.40 13.76
C LEU A 56 -19.42 -48.63 13.18
N ASN A 57 -20.54 -49.29 12.88
CA ASN A 57 -21.69 -48.60 12.28
C ASN A 57 -22.30 -47.49 13.16
N ASP A 58 -22.39 -47.69 14.49
CA ASP A 58 -23.08 -46.74 15.39
C ASP A 58 -22.25 -45.49 15.75
N ASN A 59 -20.91 -45.60 15.75
CA ASN A 59 -20.03 -44.52 16.22
C ASN A 59 -19.06 -43.99 15.17
N LEU A 60 -18.87 -44.67 14.03
CA LEU A 60 -17.97 -44.17 12.99
C LEU A 60 -18.46 -42.85 12.42
N ILE A 61 -19.74 -42.75 12.03
CA ILE A 61 -20.26 -41.52 11.41
C ILE A 61 -20.09 -40.34 12.38
N SER A 62 -20.43 -40.51 13.65
CA SER A 62 -20.24 -39.49 14.69
C SER A 62 -18.78 -39.11 14.88
N ASN A 63 -17.86 -40.09 15.01
CA ASN A 63 -16.42 -39.80 15.16
C ASN A 63 -15.82 -39.11 13.92
N LEU A 64 -16.26 -39.49 12.72
CA LEU A 64 -15.85 -38.85 11.47
C LEU A 64 -16.32 -37.39 11.43
N ILE A 65 -17.57 -37.12 11.81
CA ILE A 65 -18.10 -35.75 11.87
C ILE A 65 -17.34 -34.91 12.89
N TYR A 66 -17.12 -35.41 14.12
CA TYR A 66 -16.41 -34.65 15.16
C TYR A 66 -14.95 -34.35 14.78
N SER A 67 -14.22 -35.36 14.29
CA SER A 67 -12.82 -35.19 13.88
C SER A 67 -12.68 -34.25 12.67
N SER A 68 -13.57 -34.36 11.68
CA SER A 68 -13.63 -33.45 10.54
C SER A 68 -13.95 -32.02 11.00
N LEU A 69 -14.93 -31.84 11.89
CA LEU A 69 -15.32 -30.52 12.39
C LEU A 69 -14.16 -29.84 13.13
N ILE A 70 -13.46 -30.57 14.01
CA ILE A 70 -12.29 -30.05 14.73
C ILE A 70 -11.19 -29.63 13.75
N THR A 71 -10.93 -30.45 12.73
CA THR A 71 -9.92 -30.15 11.71
C THR A 71 -10.29 -28.89 10.93
N VAL A 72 -11.54 -28.77 10.46
CA VAL A 72 -12.03 -27.61 9.72
C VAL A 72 -11.92 -26.34 10.55
N ILE A 73 -12.33 -26.39 11.83
CA ILE A 73 -12.22 -25.25 12.75
C ILE A 73 -10.75 -24.86 12.92
N ALA A 74 -9.85 -25.81 13.15
CA ALA A 74 -8.42 -25.53 13.33
C ALA A 74 -7.79 -24.88 12.09
N ILE A 75 -8.04 -25.42 10.89
CA ILE A 75 -7.56 -24.86 9.62
C ILE A 75 -8.15 -23.46 9.39
N SER A 76 -9.43 -23.27 9.70
CA SER A 76 -10.11 -21.99 9.55
C SER A 76 -9.48 -20.91 10.42
N ILE A 77 -9.17 -21.22 11.68
CA ILE A 77 -8.50 -20.29 12.60
C ILE A 77 -7.13 -19.87 12.05
N VAL A 78 -6.30 -20.82 11.60
CA VAL A 78 -4.98 -20.52 11.04
C VAL A 78 -5.10 -19.69 9.76
N THR A 79 -6.07 -20.01 8.91
CA THR A 79 -6.35 -19.30 7.66
C THR A 79 -6.79 -17.85 7.91
N ILE A 80 -7.69 -17.64 8.87
CA ILE A 80 -8.13 -16.31 9.30
C ILE A 80 -6.93 -15.51 9.80
N ALA A 81 -6.09 -16.11 10.66
CA ALA A 81 -4.90 -15.44 11.18
C ALA A 81 -3.97 -14.98 10.04
N ILE A 82 -3.61 -15.87 9.11
CA ILE A 82 -2.74 -15.55 7.97
C ILE A 82 -3.34 -14.43 7.11
N THR A 83 -4.65 -14.49 6.86
CA THR A 83 -5.36 -13.50 6.05
C THR A 83 -5.37 -12.12 6.72
N LEU A 84 -5.64 -12.06 8.04
CA LEU A 84 -5.59 -10.82 8.81
C LEU A 84 -4.18 -10.22 8.82
N PHE A 85 -3.14 -11.03 9.03
CA PHE A 85 -1.75 -10.58 8.98
C PHE A 85 -1.36 -10.05 7.60
N ALA A 86 -1.79 -10.71 6.52
CA ALA A 86 -1.55 -10.23 5.16
C ALA A 86 -2.31 -8.93 4.87
N SER A 87 -3.54 -8.81 5.34
CA SER A 87 -4.36 -7.61 5.19
C SER A 87 -3.69 -6.40 5.85
N HIS A 88 -3.16 -6.54 7.07
CA HIS A 88 -2.46 -5.45 7.75
C HIS A 88 -1.22 -4.93 7.01
N LYS A 89 -0.53 -5.77 6.23
CA LYS A 89 0.63 -5.38 5.41
C LYS A 89 0.27 -4.56 4.17
N ILE A 90 -1.02 -4.44 3.85
CA ILE A 90 -1.54 -3.69 2.71
C ILE A 90 -2.41 -2.53 3.18
N ALA A 91 -3.46 -2.83 3.95
CA ALA A 91 -4.46 -1.84 4.36
C ALA A 91 -3.86 -0.72 5.22
N GLY A 92 -3.00 -1.07 6.19
CA GLY A 92 -2.32 -0.08 7.04
C GLY A 92 -1.41 0.88 6.25
N PRO A 93 -0.51 0.36 5.40
CA PRO A 93 0.31 1.18 4.51
C PRO A 93 -0.51 2.02 3.52
N LEU A 94 -1.62 1.49 3.01
CA LEU A 94 -2.50 2.20 2.09
C LEU A 94 -3.17 3.40 2.77
N TYR A 95 -3.67 3.23 3.98
CA TYR A 95 -4.22 4.33 4.79
C TYR A 95 -3.18 5.42 5.06
N ARG A 96 -1.92 5.05 5.29
CA ARG A 96 -0.83 6.03 5.46
C ARG A 96 -0.53 6.81 4.18
N LEU A 97 -0.57 6.15 3.02
CA LEU A 97 -0.40 6.79 1.71
C LEU A 97 -1.56 7.76 1.43
N GLU A 98 -2.79 7.37 1.75
CA GLU A 98 -3.96 8.23 1.66
C GLU A 98 -3.78 9.52 2.48
N LYS A 99 -3.43 9.39 3.77
CA LYS A 99 -3.19 10.56 4.64
C LYS A 99 -2.04 11.44 4.15
N SER A 100 -0.98 10.82 3.63
CA SER A 100 0.14 11.56 3.04
C SER A 100 -0.30 12.34 1.80
N THR A 101 -1.10 11.72 0.94
CA THR A 101 -1.61 12.34 -0.29
C THR A 101 -2.56 13.50 0.03
N GLU A 102 -3.41 13.35 1.05
CA GLU A 102 -4.27 14.44 1.55
C GLU A 102 -3.44 15.64 2.03
N THR A 103 -2.38 15.39 2.81
CA THR A 103 -1.46 16.43 3.30
C THR A 103 -0.76 17.15 2.15
N ILE A 104 -0.28 16.39 1.16
CA ILE A 104 0.32 16.93 -0.07
C ILE A 104 -0.70 17.75 -0.87
N GLY A 105 -1.94 17.27 -0.98
CA GLY A 105 -3.04 17.96 -1.66
C GLY A 105 -3.40 19.30 -1.00
N ASN A 106 -3.22 19.41 0.32
CA ASN A 106 -3.39 20.66 1.06
C ASN A 106 -2.19 21.63 0.92
N GLY A 107 -1.18 21.30 0.13
CA GLY A 107 -0.04 22.16 -0.18
C GLY A 107 1.19 21.96 0.71
N ASP A 108 1.17 21.00 1.63
CA ASP A 108 2.38 20.64 2.40
C ASP A 108 3.22 19.62 1.62
N PHE A 109 4.18 20.14 0.88
CA PHE A 109 5.15 19.33 0.14
C PHE A 109 6.38 18.94 0.97
N THR A 110 6.44 19.22 2.28
CA THR A 110 7.61 18.90 3.12
C THR A 110 7.62 17.45 3.62
N LEU A 111 6.44 16.82 3.62
CA LEU A 111 6.25 15.45 4.09
C LEU A 111 7.09 14.42 3.30
N GLU A 112 7.68 13.48 4.03
CA GLU A 112 8.30 12.29 3.47
C GLU A 112 7.57 11.04 3.96
N THR A 113 6.91 10.33 3.04
CA THR A 113 6.15 9.13 3.37
C THR A 113 7.07 7.94 3.54
N ARG A 114 7.17 7.41 4.76
CA ARG A 114 7.94 6.21 5.09
C ARG A 114 7.02 5.07 5.53
N LEU A 115 7.17 3.92 4.89
CA LEU A 115 6.50 2.67 5.24
C LEU A 115 7.42 1.76 6.04
N ARG A 116 6.86 0.77 6.74
CA ARG A 116 7.64 -0.21 7.51
C ARG A 116 8.43 -1.12 6.58
N LYS A 117 9.55 -1.67 7.08
CA LYS A 117 10.45 -2.55 6.31
C LYS A 117 9.72 -3.68 5.58
N ASN A 118 8.69 -4.24 6.21
CA ASN A 118 7.96 -5.43 5.75
C ASN A 118 6.63 -5.12 5.06
N ASP A 119 6.34 -3.84 4.79
CA ASP A 119 5.15 -3.43 4.04
C ASP A 119 5.35 -3.70 2.55
N GLU A 120 4.29 -4.11 1.86
CA GLU A 120 4.42 -4.62 0.49
C GLU A 120 4.40 -3.50 -0.56
N ILE A 121 3.88 -2.31 -0.24
CA ILE A 121 3.67 -1.20 -1.20
C ILE A 121 4.71 -0.07 -1.09
N LYS A 122 5.94 -0.38 -0.66
CA LYS A 122 7.07 0.59 -0.53
C LYS A 122 7.36 1.37 -1.81
N ASP A 123 7.35 0.71 -2.96
CA ASP A 123 7.61 1.39 -4.25
C ASP A 123 6.59 2.50 -4.55
N VAL A 124 5.35 2.37 -4.06
CA VAL A 124 4.33 3.42 -4.18
C VAL A 124 4.67 4.60 -3.29
N ALA A 125 5.17 4.36 -2.07
CA ALA A 125 5.66 5.42 -1.19
C ALA A 125 6.88 6.13 -1.79
N SER A 126 7.81 5.39 -2.42
CA SER A 126 8.96 5.96 -3.12
C SER A 126 8.51 6.84 -4.29
N ALA A 127 7.57 6.37 -5.12
CA ALA A 127 7.00 7.15 -6.21
C ALA A 127 6.25 8.41 -5.71
N LEU A 128 5.50 8.29 -4.62
CA LEU A 128 4.84 9.42 -3.95
C LEU A 128 5.87 10.47 -3.49
N ASN A 129 6.95 10.03 -2.85
CA ASN A 129 8.02 10.93 -2.40
C ASN A 129 8.75 11.61 -3.57
N GLU A 130 8.98 10.90 -4.67
CA GLU A 130 9.58 11.48 -5.88
C GLU A 130 8.67 12.55 -6.49
N MET A 131 7.36 12.29 -6.56
CA MET A 131 6.36 13.27 -6.99
C MET A 131 6.35 14.49 -6.08
N THR A 132 6.29 14.29 -4.76
CA THR A 132 6.32 15.37 -3.76
C THR A 132 7.59 16.20 -3.87
N GLY A 133 8.74 15.56 -4.08
CA GLY A 133 10.02 16.25 -4.32
C GLY A 133 9.97 17.14 -5.56
N LYS A 134 9.45 16.63 -6.68
CA LYS A 134 9.28 17.43 -7.92
C LYS A 134 8.32 18.60 -7.73
N LEU A 135 7.21 18.41 -6.99
CA LEU A 135 6.28 19.48 -6.65
C LEU A 135 6.94 20.54 -5.77
N ARG A 136 7.68 20.10 -4.73
CA ARG A 136 8.43 20.99 -3.83
C ARG A 136 9.42 21.86 -4.60
N SER A 137 10.24 21.28 -5.48
CA SER A 137 11.19 22.04 -6.29
C SER A 137 10.51 23.11 -7.14
N LYS A 138 9.43 22.75 -7.85
CA LYS A 138 8.66 23.72 -8.65
C LYS A 138 8.06 24.85 -7.81
N MET A 139 7.60 24.55 -6.60
CA MET A 139 7.06 25.57 -5.69
C MET A 139 8.14 26.49 -5.11
N ILE A 140 9.36 25.97 -4.92
CA ILE A 140 10.51 26.80 -4.55
C ILE A 140 10.84 27.76 -5.69
N ASP A 141 10.94 27.27 -6.93
CA ASP A 141 11.21 28.11 -8.11
C ASP A 141 10.18 29.26 -8.22
N ILE A 142 8.88 28.92 -8.09
CA ILE A 142 7.79 29.92 -8.12
C ILE A 142 7.92 30.95 -6.99
N ARG A 143 8.27 30.53 -5.77
CA ARG A 143 8.46 31.46 -4.64
C ARG A 143 9.64 32.39 -4.87
N THR A 144 10.76 31.87 -5.38
CA THR A 144 11.94 32.68 -5.72
C THR A 144 11.61 33.70 -6.80
N ASP A 145 10.93 33.29 -7.88
CA ASP A 145 10.49 34.21 -8.94
C ASP A 145 9.56 35.31 -8.40
N LEU A 146 8.65 34.96 -7.47
CA LEU A 146 7.75 35.92 -6.83
C LEU A 146 8.47 36.92 -5.92
N GLU A 147 9.44 36.47 -5.13
CA GLU A 147 10.27 37.33 -4.29
C GLU A 147 11.08 38.32 -5.16
N GLU A 148 11.66 37.82 -6.24
CA GLU A 148 12.41 38.62 -7.21
C GLU A 148 11.54 39.67 -7.94
N VAL A 149 10.28 39.33 -8.24
CA VAL A 149 9.29 40.27 -8.81
C VAL A 149 8.91 41.32 -7.78
N LYS A 150 8.68 40.93 -6.52
CA LYS A 150 8.34 41.85 -5.43
C LYS A 150 9.45 42.85 -5.14
N GLU A 151 10.69 42.39 -5.06
CA GLU A 151 11.87 43.26 -4.88
C GLU A 151 12.02 44.24 -6.05
N SER A 152 11.98 43.74 -7.29
CA SER A 152 12.07 44.59 -8.48
C SER A 152 10.94 45.64 -8.55
N SER A 153 9.74 45.29 -8.11
CA SER A 153 8.59 46.23 -8.04
C SER A 153 8.82 47.32 -6.99
N SER A 154 9.30 46.95 -5.81
CA SER A 154 9.61 47.91 -4.73
C SER A 154 10.72 48.88 -5.12
N ASP A 155 11.79 48.37 -5.75
CA ASP A 155 12.89 49.20 -6.25
C ASP A 155 12.41 50.19 -7.32
N MET A 156 11.53 49.73 -8.23
CA MET A 156 10.96 50.58 -9.26
C MET A 156 10.08 51.68 -8.66
N GLU A 157 9.25 51.37 -7.66
CA GLU A 157 8.43 52.36 -6.95
C GLU A 157 9.28 53.43 -6.25
N ALA A 158 10.32 53.01 -5.52
CA ALA A 158 11.23 53.94 -4.84
C ALA A 158 11.93 54.87 -5.84
N ALA A 159 12.39 54.31 -6.96
CA ALA A 159 13.13 55.04 -7.98
C ALA A 159 12.25 56.02 -8.79
N ILE A 160 10.95 55.70 -8.97
CA ILE A 160 9.93 56.63 -9.50
C ILE A 160 9.69 57.77 -8.52
N LYS A 161 9.51 57.47 -7.23
CA LYS A 161 9.23 58.46 -6.18
C LYS A 161 10.37 59.47 -6.03
N ASP A 162 11.62 59.00 -6.11
CA ASP A 162 12.80 59.85 -5.99
C ASP A 162 13.14 60.62 -7.29
N LYS A 163 12.34 60.48 -8.37
CA LYS A 163 12.63 61.00 -9.72
C LYS A 163 14.05 60.65 -10.21
N ARG A 164 14.61 59.54 -9.75
CA ARG A 164 16.02 59.17 -9.96
C ARG A 164 16.28 58.50 -11.31
N LEU A 165 15.24 58.04 -12.01
CA LEU A 165 15.39 57.25 -13.22
C LEU A 165 15.19 58.10 -14.48
N SER A 166 16.15 57.98 -15.40
CA SER A 166 15.94 58.32 -16.81
C SER A 166 14.83 57.43 -17.38
N GLU A 167 14.03 57.97 -18.31
CA GLU A 167 13.03 57.22 -19.08
C GLU A 167 13.59 55.92 -19.68
N LYS A 168 14.88 55.93 -20.07
CA LYS A 168 15.60 54.76 -20.59
C LYS A 168 15.77 53.66 -19.53
N GLU A 169 16.09 54.02 -18.29
CA GLU A 169 16.29 53.04 -17.20
C GLU A 169 14.94 52.49 -16.70
N LEU A 170 13.91 53.34 -16.67
CA LEU A 170 12.54 52.92 -16.37
C LEU A 170 12.06 51.86 -17.36
N LYS A 171 12.25 52.10 -18.67
CA LYS A 171 11.87 51.17 -19.74
C LYS A 171 12.60 49.83 -19.63
N LYS A 172 13.87 49.86 -19.22
CA LYS A 172 14.69 48.66 -18.98
C LYS A 172 14.18 47.84 -17.79
N GLN A 173 13.84 48.49 -16.66
CA GLN A 173 13.27 47.80 -15.50
C GLN A 173 11.90 47.18 -15.83
N ILE A 174 11.01 47.91 -16.51
CA ILE A 174 9.71 47.40 -16.97
C ILE A 174 9.89 46.17 -17.86
N THR A 175 10.84 46.21 -18.80
CA THR A 175 11.11 45.06 -19.68
C THR A 175 11.60 43.84 -18.89
N ARG A 176 12.49 44.05 -17.91
CA ARG A 176 12.98 42.97 -17.03
C ARG A 176 11.85 42.35 -16.22
N LEU A 177 10.97 43.18 -15.64
CA LEU A 177 9.82 42.73 -14.85
C LEU A 177 8.82 41.97 -15.74
N SER A 178 8.54 42.48 -16.94
CA SER A 178 7.65 41.82 -17.91
C SER A 178 8.15 40.43 -18.30
N ASN A 179 9.47 40.28 -18.52
CA ASN A 179 10.07 38.97 -18.80
C ASN A 179 9.94 38.01 -17.62
N LYS A 180 10.23 38.47 -16.39
CA LYS A 180 10.05 37.65 -15.17
C LYS A 180 8.61 37.19 -14.97
N ILE A 181 7.65 38.08 -15.16
CA ILE A 181 6.22 37.74 -15.08
C ILE A 181 5.87 36.69 -16.13
N LYS A 182 6.43 36.77 -17.34
CA LYS A 182 6.22 35.77 -18.40
C LYS A 182 6.80 34.40 -18.02
N ASP A 183 7.98 34.37 -17.41
CA ASP A 183 8.61 33.14 -16.94
C ASP A 183 7.81 32.49 -15.81
N LEU A 184 7.34 33.29 -14.84
CA LEU A 184 6.42 32.86 -13.78
C LEU A 184 5.13 32.29 -14.35
N ASN A 185 4.52 32.96 -15.33
CA ASN A 185 3.31 32.49 -16.00
C ASN A 185 3.55 31.16 -16.74
N ARG A 186 4.74 30.99 -17.34
CA ARG A 186 5.14 29.74 -18.00
C ARG A 186 5.41 28.61 -17.00
N ALA A 187 5.92 28.92 -15.82
CA ALA A 187 6.07 27.95 -14.74
C ALA A 187 4.70 27.51 -14.21
N ALA A 188 3.80 28.47 -13.99
CA ALA A 188 2.43 28.23 -13.54
C ALA A 188 1.59 27.45 -14.56
N SER A 189 1.74 27.71 -15.86
CA SER A 189 0.97 27.02 -16.92
C SER A 189 1.30 25.53 -17.07
N LYS A 190 2.40 25.06 -16.46
CA LYS A 190 2.70 23.62 -16.35
C LYS A 190 1.76 22.91 -15.36
N PHE A 191 1.06 23.66 -14.51
CA PHE A 191 0.01 23.16 -13.64
C PHE A 191 -1.34 23.40 -14.32
N THR A 192 -2.05 22.33 -14.63
CA THR A 192 -3.41 22.43 -15.17
C THR A 192 -4.34 22.79 -14.03
N VAL A 193 -4.87 24.00 -14.04
CA VAL A 193 -5.94 24.43 -13.12
C VAL A 193 -7.25 24.42 -13.93
N SER A 194 -8.25 23.70 -13.42
CA SER A 194 -9.59 23.62 -14.03
C SER A 194 -10.31 24.97 -14.00
#